data_AF-A0A9Y1DV42-F1
#
_entry.id   AF-A0A9Y1DV42-F1
#
_cell.length_a   1.000
_cell.length_b   1.000
_cell.length_c   1.000
_cell.angle_alpha   90.00
_cell.angle_beta   90.00
_cell.angle_gamma   90.00
#
_symmetry.space_group_name_H-M   'P 1'
#
loop_
_entity.id
_entity.type
_entity.pdbx_description
1 polymer ?
#
loop_
_entity_poly.entity_id
_entity_poly.type
_entity_poly.pdbx_seq_one_letter_code
_entity_poly.pdbx_strand_id
1 'polypeptide(L)'
;MKKQVLRGVILGALATMTAGVSTMTQADGTASLDLTVNANITAGTCSASVLDGETATDTIAFGNVYISEVFAKTKVKSFKLRFSDCAGLKDKKASLVIAPRDAGCAGSDSINAEFANASTATSKAQRTAVELWTTATPEGSNSVQFHCRNKNAQEIDLSSASSTTPVDYPLSARMVPVTGYAITALTAGDFYSPTTFTITYQ
;
A
#
# COMPACT_ATOMS: atom_id res chain seq x y z
N MET A 1 -28.17 -0.36 -39.54
CA MET A 1 -28.77 -1.12 -40.67
C MET A 1 -30.14 -0.54 -41.02
N LYS A 2 -30.23 0.26 -42.08
CA LYS A 2 -31.48 0.64 -42.75
C LYS A 2 -31.17 0.62 -44.24
N LYS A 3 -31.72 -0.37 -44.95
CA LYS A 3 -31.55 -0.53 -46.40
C LYS A 3 -32.53 0.41 -47.11
N GLN A 4 -32.03 1.20 -48.06
CA GLN A 4 -32.86 1.75 -49.13
C GLN A 4 -32.25 1.40 -50.48
N VAL A 5 -33.07 0.75 -51.29
CA VAL A 5 -32.87 0.39 -52.69
C VAL A 5 -33.59 1.44 -53.52
N LEU A 6 -33.00 1.94 -54.59
CA LEU A 6 -33.77 2.47 -55.72
C LEU A 6 -33.05 2.16 -57.05
N ARG A 7 -33.84 1.60 -57.98
CA ARG A 7 -33.49 1.17 -59.35
C ARG A 7 -34.07 2.17 -60.37
N GLY A 8 -33.38 2.32 -61.50
CA GLY A 8 -33.92 2.70 -62.84
C GLY A 8 -34.11 4.21 -63.10
N VAL A 9 -34.02 4.79 -64.31
CA VAL A 9 -34.08 4.27 -65.70
C VAL A 9 -33.42 5.25 -66.70
N ILE A 10 -32.63 4.69 -67.62
CA ILE A 10 -32.38 4.93 -69.07
C ILE A 10 -33.04 6.13 -69.78
N LEU A 11 -32.24 6.89 -70.54
CA LEU A 11 -32.54 7.37 -71.91
C LEU A 11 -31.22 7.62 -72.66
N GLY A 12 -31.01 6.89 -73.77
CA GLY A 12 -29.83 6.99 -74.63
C GLY A 12 -30.13 7.70 -75.95
N ALA A 13 -29.07 8.18 -76.60
CA ALA A 13 -29.02 8.45 -78.03
C ALA A 13 -27.60 8.12 -78.56
N LEU A 14 -27.60 7.43 -79.72
CA LEU A 14 -26.53 6.81 -80.52
C LEU A 14 -25.28 7.70 -80.72
N ALA A 15 -24.03 7.24 -80.55
CA ALA A 15 -23.23 6.16 -81.17
C ALA A 15 -22.43 6.60 -82.43
N THR A 16 -21.09 6.73 -82.29
CA THR A 16 -20.08 6.40 -83.31
C THR A 16 -18.74 5.96 -82.69
N MET A 17 -18.44 4.68 -82.92
CA MET A 17 -17.20 3.90 -82.97
C MET A 17 -15.83 4.62 -82.84
N THR A 18 -14.91 4.08 -82.03
CA THR A 18 -13.64 3.46 -82.47
C THR A 18 -12.94 2.73 -81.31
N ALA A 19 -12.22 1.66 -81.65
CA ALA A 19 -11.73 0.60 -80.77
C ALA A 19 -10.48 0.97 -79.94
N GLY A 20 -10.42 0.43 -78.72
CA GLY A 20 -9.26 0.50 -77.82
C GLY A 20 -9.62 0.04 -76.42
N VAL A 21 -9.92 -1.25 -76.24
CA VAL A 21 -10.27 -1.82 -74.93
C VAL A 21 -9.00 -2.00 -74.10
N SER A 22 -8.55 -0.94 -73.45
CA SER A 22 -7.69 -1.06 -72.28
C SER A 22 -8.59 -1.46 -71.12
N THR A 23 -8.58 -2.75 -70.77
CA THR A 23 -9.17 -3.22 -69.51
C THR A 23 -8.42 -2.59 -68.35
N MET A 24 -8.88 -1.41 -67.92
CA MET A 24 -8.61 -0.92 -66.59
C MET A 24 -9.26 -1.93 -65.65
N THR A 25 -8.46 -2.89 -65.18
CA THR A 25 -8.79 -3.65 -63.98
C THR A 25 -9.07 -2.62 -62.90
N GLN A 26 -10.35 -2.46 -62.57
CA GLN A 26 -10.77 -1.72 -61.39
C GLN A 26 -9.98 -2.34 -60.23
N ALA A 27 -9.10 -1.54 -59.63
CA ALA A 27 -8.51 -1.89 -58.36
C ALA A 27 -9.68 -2.00 -57.38
N ASP A 28 -10.11 -3.23 -57.09
CA ASP A 28 -11.07 -3.52 -56.03
C ASP A 28 -10.51 -2.88 -54.76
N GLY A 29 -11.19 -1.81 -54.31
CA GLY A 29 -10.80 -1.09 -53.11
C GLY A 29 -10.69 -2.09 -51.96
N THR A 30 -9.52 -2.14 -51.33
CA THR A 30 -9.27 -3.03 -50.21
C THR A 30 -10.33 -2.79 -49.15
N ALA A 31 -11.03 -3.85 -48.70
CA ALA A 31 -12.01 -3.72 -47.64
C ALA A 31 -11.36 -3.10 -46.40
N SER A 32 -11.82 -1.92 -45.98
CA SER A 32 -11.32 -1.26 -44.77
C SER A 32 -11.62 -2.13 -43.54
N LEU A 33 -10.60 -2.37 -42.73
CA LEU A 33 -10.69 -3.12 -41.47
C LEU A 33 -10.89 -2.14 -40.33
N ASP A 34 -12.03 -2.21 -39.64
CA ASP A 34 -12.26 -1.47 -38.41
C ASP A 34 -11.76 -2.28 -37.21
N LEU A 35 -10.83 -1.71 -36.44
CA LEU A 35 -10.32 -2.28 -35.19
C LEU A 35 -10.86 -1.47 -33.99
N THR A 36 -11.74 -2.08 -33.21
CA THR A 36 -12.15 -1.53 -31.91
C THR A 36 -11.34 -2.20 -30.82
N VAL A 37 -10.42 -1.46 -30.20
CA VAL A 37 -9.67 -1.92 -29.03
C VAL A 37 -10.38 -1.47 -27.76
N ASN A 38 -10.77 -2.44 -26.93
CA ASN A 38 -11.39 -2.20 -25.63
C ASN A 38 -10.45 -2.73 -24.54
N ALA A 39 -10.07 -1.88 -23.59
CA ALA A 39 -9.25 -2.27 -22.45
C ALA A 39 -9.74 -1.58 -21.17
N ASN A 40 -9.64 -2.27 -20.04
CA ASN A 40 -9.83 -1.68 -18.73
C ASN A 40 -8.45 -1.37 -18.14
N ILE A 41 -8.18 -0.09 -17.87
CA ILE A 41 -6.90 0.36 -17.34
C ILE A 41 -7.03 0.54 -15.83
N THR A 42 -6.32 -0.29 -15.07
CA THR A 42 -6.27 -0.22 -13.60
C THR A 42 -4.93 0.32 -13.13
N ALA A 43 -4.96 1.06 -12.02
CA ALA A 43 -3.72 1.49 -11.35
C ALA A 43 -2.96 0.28 -10.78
N GLY A 44 -1.63 0.38 -10.74
CA GLY A 44 -0.81 -0.64 -10.12
C GLY A 44 -1.01 -0.74 -8.61
N THR A 45 -0.82 -1.94 -8.07
CA THR A 45 -0.99 -2.21 -6.64
C THR A 45 -0.17 -3.42 -6.21
N CYS A 46 -0.08 -3.62 -4.90
CA CYS A 46 0.37 -4.85 -4.26
C CYS A 46 -0.65 -5.29 -3.20
N SER A 47 -0.65 -6.59 -2.90
CA SER A 47 -1.15 -7.11 -1.63
C SER A 47 -0.16 -6.73 -0.51
N ALA A 48 -0.65 -6.36 0.66
CA ALA A 48 0.18 -6.03 1.82
C ALA A 48 -0.29 -6.80 3.05
N SER A 49 0.64 -7.38 3.80
CA SER A 49 0.34 -8.13 5.03
C SER A 49 1.42 -7.92 6.08
N VAL A 50 1.02 -7.85 7.34
CA VAL A 50 1.95 -7.83 8.48
C VAL A 50 2.31 -9.28 8.83
N LEU A 51 3.60 -9.56 8.97
CA LEU A 51 4.13 -10.87 9.32
C LEU A 51 4.91 -10.82 10.65
N ASP A 52 4.59 -11.74 11.56
CA ASP A 52 5.43 -12.07 12.71
C ASP A 52 6.25 -13.31 12.36
N GLY A 53 7.53 -13.11 12.06
CA GLY A 53 8.34 -14.09 11.33
C GLY A 53 7.81 -14.29 9.90
N GLU A 54 7.26 -15.46 9.62
CA GLU A 54 6.64 -15.81 8.31
C GLU A 54 5.12 -16.00 8.41
N THR A 55 4.52 -15.75 9.58
CA THR A 55 3.09 -15.93 9.81
C THR A 55 2.35 -14.60 9.69
N ALA A 56 1.34 -14.54 8.83
CA ALA A 56 0.48 -13.37 8.70
C ALA A 56 -0.35 -13.14 9.97
N THR A 57 -0.39 -11.90 10.43
CA THR A 57 -1.07 -11.53 11.67
C THR A 57 -1.47 -10.05 11.67
N ASP A 58 -2.55 -9.74 12.38
CA ASP A 58 -2.95 -8.37 12.70
C ASP A 58 -2.49 -7.95 14.11
N THR A 59 -1.74 -8.81 14.79
CA THR A 59 -1.33 -8.62 16.19
C THR A 59 0.14 -8.95 16.39
N ILE A 60 0.89 -7.97 16.90
CA ILE A 60 2.27 -8.14 17.36
C ILE A 60 2.26 -8.34 18.88
N ALA A 61 2.21 -9.60 19.31
CA ALA A 61 2.10 -9.94 20.72
C ALA A 61 3.47 -9.87 21.42
N PHE A 62 3.60 -9.02 22.44
CA PHE A 62 4.80 -8.95 23.29
C PHE A 62 4.83 -10.02 24.40
N GLY A 63 3.69 -10.65 24.69
CA GLY A 63 3.52 -11.57 25.82
C GLY A 63 3.70 -10.85 27.16
N ASN A 64 4.24 -11.56 28.15
CA ASN A 64 4.57 -10.95 29.43
C ASN A 64 5.79 -10.03 29.29
N VAL A 65 5.69 -8.84 29.89
CA VAL A 65 6.75 -7.82 29.87
C VAL A 65 6.91 -7.27 31.28
N TYR A 66 8.15 -7.22 31.77
CA TYR A 66 8.46 -6.63 33.06
C TYR A 66 8.64 -5.12 32.93
N ILE A 67 8.25 -4.36 33.97
CA ILE A 67 8.44 -2.90 34.03
C ILE A 67 9.92 -2.53 33.81
N SER A 68 10.86 -3.34 34.32
CA SER A 68 12.29 -3.13 34.10
C SER A 68 12.69 -3.22 32.62
N GLU A 69 12.07 -4.12 31.85
CA GLU A 69 12.34 -4.25 30.41
C GLU A 69 11.75 -3.08 29.62
N VAL A 70 10.56 -2.62 30.02
CA VAL A 70 9.93 -1.41 29.45
C VAL A 70 10.83 -0.21 29.69
N PHE A 71 11.22 0.04 30.95
CA PHE A 71 12.02 1.20 31.32
C PHE A 71 13.42 1.17 30.69
N ALA A 72 14.06 0.01 30.65
CA ALA A 72 15.34 -0.19 29.96
C ALA A 72 15.22 -0.20 28.42
N LYS A 73 13.99 -0.12 27.88
CA LYS A 73 13.69 -0.21 26.44
C LYS A 73 14.26 -1.47 25.77
N THR A 74 14.33 -2.58 26.51
CA THR A 74 14.91 -3.85 26.02
C THR A 74 13.86 -4.78 25.45
N LYS A 75 12.58 -4.56 25.77
CA LYS A 75 11.49 -5.35 25.17
C LYS A 75 11.17 -4.85 23.77
N VAL A 76 11.80 -5.49 22.79
CA VAL A 76 11.63 -5.25 21.35
C VAL A 76 11.01 -6.48 20.69
N LYS A 77 10.15 -6.24 19.69
CA LYS A 77 9.65 -7.28 18.80
C LYS A 77 9.80 -6.83 17.35
N SER A 78 10.61 -7.55 16.59
CA SER A 78 10.78 -7.35 15.15
C SER A 78 9.65 -8.05 14.39
N PHE A 79 9.21 -7.45 13.29
CA PHE A 79 8.19 -7.98 12.39
C PHE A 79 8.41 -7.43 10.98
N LYS A 80 7.58 -7.81 10.03
CA LYS A 80 7.72 -7.37 8.63
C LYS A 80 6.40 -6.91 8.05
N LEU A 81 6.47 -5.99 7.10
CA LEU A 81 5.37 -5.70 6.17
C LEU A 81 5.75 -6.32 4.82
N ARG A 82 5.03 -7.37 4.41
CA ARG A 82 5.26 -8.05 3.13
C ARG A 82 4.37 -7.46 2.05
N PHE A 83 4.99 -7.04 0.95
CA PHE A 83 4.34 -6.68 -0.29
C PHE A 83 4.41 -7.86 -1.26
N SER A 84 3.28 -8.34 -1.75
CA SER A 84 3.19 -9.45 -2.71
C SER A 84 2.26 -9.10 -3.86
N ASP A 85 2.26 -9.95 -4.89
CA ASP A 85 1.34 -9.83 -6.02
C ASP A 85 1.39 -8.45 -6.69
N CYS A 86 2.57 -7.84 -6.71
CA CYS A 86 2.76 -6.47 -7.17
C CYS A 86 2.70 -6.40 -8.70
N ALA A 87 1.83 -5.54 -9.22
CA ALA A 87 1.66 -5.33 -10.64
C ALA A 87 1.42 -3.85 -10.98
N GLY A 88 2.01 -3.37 -12.08
CA GLY A 88 1.68 -2.06 -12.66
C GLY A 88 2.12 -0.83 -11.85
N LEU A 89 3.00 -0.96 -10.86
CA LEU A 89 3.54 0.17 -10.09
C LEU A 89 4.37 1.07 -11.02
N LYS A 90 4.04 2.36 -11.08
CA LYS A 90 4.67 3.29 -12.03
C LYS A 90 6.07 3.67 -11.56
N ASP A 91 6.19 4.11 -10.31
CA ASP A 91 7.46 4.54 -9.72
C ASP A 91 8.14 3.42 -8.91
N LYS A 92 7.49 2.26 -8.82
CA LYS A 92 7.94 1.06 -8.09
C LYS A 92 8.25 1.36 -6.62
N LYS A 93 7.41 2.19 -6.01
CA LYS A 93 7.56 2.64 -4.63
C LYS A 93 6.25 2.58 -3.89
N ALA A 94 6.33 2.56 -2.57
CA ALA A 94 5.20 2.81 -1.69
C ALA A 94 5.58 3.81 -0.60
N SER A 95 4.60 4.58 -0.14
CA SER A 95 4.70 5.41 1.04
C SER A 95 3.91 4.77 2.17
N LEU A 96 4.56 4.55 3.31
CA LEU A 96 3.95 4.00 4.51
C LEU A 96 3.80 5.10 5.57
N VAL A 97 2.59 5.28 6.08
CA VAL A 97 2.27 6.11 7.24
C VAL A 97 1.57 5.25 8.29
N ILE A 98 1.96 5.37 9.55
CA ILE A 98 1.30 4.68 10.66
C ILE A 98 0.60 5.70 11.56
N ALA A 99 -0.65 5.41 11.91
CA ALA A 99 -1.48 6.26 12.76
C ALA A 99 -2.07 5.46 13.94
N PRO A 100 -2.32 6.07 15.11
CA PRO A 100 -3.05 5.42 16.18
C PRO A 100 -4.50 5.15 15.74
N ARG A 101 -5.04 4.03 16.20
CA ARG A 101 -6.47 3.77 16.23
C ARG A 101 -6.91 3.90 17.70
N ASP A 102 -8.02 4.56 17.96
CA ASP A 102 -8.66 4.70 19.28
C ASP A 102 -7.93 5.56 20.35
N ALA A 103 -6.69 5.25 20.75
CA ALA A 103 -6.07 5.84 21.96
C ALA A 103 -5.13 7.04 21.75
N GLY A 104 -4.91 7.45 20.51
CA GLY A 104 -4.04 8.59 20.21
C GLY A 104 -2.58 8.36 20.64
N CYS A 105 -1.91 9.44 21.01
CA CYS A 105 -0.47 9.45 21.30
C CYS A 105 -0.21 9.52 22.79
N ALA A 106 0.93 8.99 23.22
CA ALA A 106 1.36 9.02 24.60
C ALA A 106 1.71 10.45 25.06
N GLY A 107 1.85 10.60 26.38
CA GLY A 107 2.15 11.87 27.04
C GLY A 107 0.91 12.60 27.55
N SER A 108 1.09 13.54 28.47
CA SER A 108 -0.01 14.28 29.09
C SER A 108 -0.82 15.12 28.10
N ASP A 109 -0.17 15.62 27.05
CA ASP A 109 -0.80 16.43 25.98
C ASP A 109 -1.04 15.64 24.69
N SER A 110 -0.82 14.31 24.72
CA SER A 110 -0.91 13.44 23.53
C SER A 110 -0.08 13.96 22.34
N ILE A 111 1.13 14.44 22.63
CA ILE A 111 2.06 15.02 21.66
C ILE A 111 3.28 14.16 21.37
N ASN A 112 3.51 13.09 22.15
CA ASN A 112 4.71 12.29 21.99
C ASN A 112 4.67 11.46 20.70
N ALA A 113 5.84 10.96 20.30
CA ALA A 113 5.96 10.04 19.18
C ALA A 113 5.38 8.65 19.51
N GLU A 114 5.38 8.25 20.78
CA GLU A 114 4.92 6.92 21.19
C GLU A 114 3.40 6.76 21.08
N PHE A 115 2.95 5.55 20.75
CA PHE A 115 1.54 5.17 20.68
C PHE A 115 1.04 4.76 22.07
N ALA A 116 -0.09 5.33 22.48
CA ALA A 116 -0.61 5.17 23.85
C ALA A 116 -1.25 3.79 24.09
N ASN A 117 -1.36 3.42 25.36
CA ASN A 117 -2.17 2.29 25.80
C ASN A 117 -3.67 2.63 25.70
N ALA A 118 -4.38 1.92 24.83
CA ALA A 118 -5.81 1.94 24.57
C ALA A 118 -6.63 1.01 25.46
N SER A 119 -5.99 0.21 26.31
CA SER A 119 -6.70 -0.74 27.15
C SER A 119 -7.75 -0.04 28.02
N THR A 120 -8.96 -0.61 28.01
CA THR A 120 -10.08 -0.21 28.86
C THR A 120 -10.18 -1.06 30.13
N ALA A 121 -9.26 -2.02 30.33
CA ALA A 121 -9.24 -2.86 31.51
C ALA A 121 -9.01 -2.02 32.78
N THR A 122 -9.65 -2.42 33.89
CA THR A 122 -9.43 -1.77 35.20
C THR A 122 -7.96 -1.84 35.61
N SER A 123 -7.32 -2.98 35.35
CA SER A 123 -5.89 -3.20 35.57
C SER A 123 -5.07 -2.84 34.34
N LYS A 124 -5.24 -1.66 33.73
CA LYS A 124 -4.42 -1.22 32.59
C LYS A 124 -3.03 -0.77 33.03
N ALA A 125 -2.02 -1.08 32.23
CA ALA A 125 -0.67 -0.57 32.46
C ALA A 125 -0.65 0.95 32.33
N GLN A 126 -0.07 1.63 33.32
CA GLN A 126 0.07 3.09 33.31
C GLN A 126 1.47 3.50 32.90
N ARG A 127 1.55 4.66 32.24
CA ARG A 127 2.81 5.30 31.82
C ARG A 127 3.71 4.38 30.98
N THR A 128 3.09 3.46 30.25
CA THR A 128 3.73 2.59 29.26
C THR A 128 3.14 2.90 27.89
N ALA A 129 3.99 2.88 26.86
CA ALA A 129 3.65 3.13 25.47
C ALA A 129 4.43 2.18 24.56
N VAL A 130 4.13 2.23 23.26
CA VAL A 130 4.91 1.50 22.24
C VAL A 130 5.45 2.48 21.20
N GLU A 131 6.69 2.29 20.82
CA GLU A 131 7.28 2.94 19.65
C GLU A 131 7.28 1.98 18.47
N LEU A 132 7.10 2.50 17.26
CA LEU A 132 7.25 1.75 16.02
C LEU A 132 8.42 2.35 15.24
N TRP A 133 9.23 1.49 14.64
CA TRP A 133 10.47 1.86 13.97
C TRP A 133 10.60 1.15 12.64
N THR A 134 11.26 1.83 11.69
CA THR A 134 11.80 1.16 10.51
C THR A 134 12.95 0.24 10.91
N THR A 135 13.19 -0.79 10.11
CA THR A 135 14.16 -1.86 10.36
C THR A 135 13.79 -2.78 11.53
N ALA A 136 14.47 -3.91 11.64
CA ALA A 136 14.24 -4.90 12.69
C ALA A 136 14.74 -4.46 14.07
N THR A 137 15.58 -3.42 14.16
CA THR A 137 16.17 -2.95 15.42
C THR A 137 15.93 -1.45 15.59
N PRO A 138 15.18 -1.03 16.63
CA PRO A 138 15.00 0.37 16.97
C PRO A 138 16.33 1.09 17.16
N GLU A 139 16.43 2.35 16.71
CA GLU A 139 17.63 3.20 16.85
C GLU A 139 18.90 2.61 16.19
N GLY A 140 18.76 1.57 15.35
CA GLY A 140 19.84 1.04 14.54
C GLY A 140 20.20 1.94 13.36
N SER A 141 21.21 1.54 12.59
CA SER A 141 21.62 2.27 11.37
C SER A 141 20.44 2.42 10.40
N ASN A 142 20.16 3.65 9.97
CA ASN A 142 19.04 4.01 9.10
C ASN A 142 17.64 3.68 9.67
N SER A 143 17.54 3.37 10.97
CA SER A 143 16.27 3.22 11.65
C SER A 143 15.65 4.59 11.93
N VAL A 144 14.38 4.73 11.59
CA VAL A 144 13.58 5.94 11.77
C VAL A 144 12.35 5.58 12.58
N GLN A 145 12.06 6.37 13.60
CA GLN A 145 10.84 6.19 14.40
C GLN A 145 9.62 6.66 13.62
N PHE A 146 8.52 5.92 13.67
CA PHE A 146 7.20 6.42 13.27
C PHE A 146 6.60 7.24 14.41
N HIS A 147 6.15 8.44 14.09
CA HIS A 147 5.62 9.39 15.05
C HIS A 147 4.10 9.35 15.09
N CYS A 148 3.52 9.08 16.26
CA CYS A 148 2.08 9.07 16.43
C CYS A 148 1.42 10.44 16.11
N ARG A 149 1.96 11.54 16.65
CA ARG A 149 1.37 12.88 16.50
C ARG A 149 1.71 13.49 15.14
N ASN A 150 2.99 13.76 14.92
CA ASN A 150 3.53 14.37 13.69
C ASN A 150 3.91 13.27 12.71
N LYS A 151 2.89 12.59 12.17
CA LYS A 151 3.04 11.40 11.32
C LYS A 151 4.03 11.65 10.18
N ASN A 152 5.06 10.83 10.13
CA ASN A 152 6.05 10.80 9.07
C ASN A 152 5.76 9.66 8.10
N ALA A 153 5.85 9.96 6.81
CA ALA A 153 5.81 8.97 5.75
C ALA A 153 7.20 8.35 5.57
N GLN A 154 7.25 7.03 5.35
CA GLN A 154 8.47 6.30 5.00
C GLN A 154 8.33 5.73 3.60
N GLU A 155 9.31 6.01 2.74
CA GLU A 155 9.36 5.45 1.39
C GLU A 155 9.90 4.01 1.45
N ILE A 156 9.26 3.14 0.68
CA ILE A 156 9.60 1.73 0.54
C ILE A 156 9.91 1.48 -0.93
N ASP A 157 11.10 0.95 -1.19
CA ASP A 157 11.51 0.51 -2.52
C ASP A 157 10.85 -0.84 -2.84
N LEU A 158 10.05 -0.86 -3.92
CA LEU A 158 9.38 -2.05 -4.45
C LEU A 158 9.93 -2.42 -5.83
N SER A 159 11.14 -1.98 -6.18
CA SER A 159 11.76 -2.20 -7.48
C SER A 159 11.92 -3.67 -7.87
N SER A 160 12.12 -4.54 -6.87
CA SER A 160 12.22 -5.99 -7.02
C SER A 160 10.88 -6.73 -6.83
N ALA A 161 9.84 -6.03 -6.40
CA ALA A 161 8.53 -6.63 -6.17
C ALA A 161 7.87 -6.98 -7.50
N SER A 162 7.25 -8.16 -7.56
CA SER A 162 6.55 -8.65 -8.75
C SER A 162 5.33 -9.48 -8.35
N SER A 163 4.65 -10.07 -9.34
CA SER A 163 3.56 -11.01 -9.08
C SER A 163 4.02 -12.30 -8.40
N THR A 164 5.31 -12.64 -8.47
CA THR A 164 5.85 -13.89 -7.92
C THR A 164 6.96 -13.68 -6.89
N THR A 165 7.49 -12.46 -6.79
CA THR A 165 8.58 -12.10 -5.87
C THR A 165 8.06 -11.08 -4.86
N PRO A 166 7.88 -11.48 -3.59
CA PRO A 166 7.50 -10.54 -2.55
C PRO A 166 8.69 -9.68 -2.10
N VAL A 167 8.38 -8.51 -1.54
CA VAL A 167 9.34 -7.64 -0.84
C VAL A 167 8.96 -7.55 0.63
N ASP A 168 9.92 -7.83 1.51
CA ASP A 168 9.78 -7.70 2.95
C ASP A 168 10.37 -6.38 3.41
N TYR A 169 9.53 -5.52 3.98
CA TYR A 169 9.97 -4.31 4.66
C TYR A 169 10.09 -4.56 6.17
N PRO A 170 11.32 -4.58 6.74
CA PRO A 170 11.52 -4.89 8.15
C PRO A 170 11.07 -3.73 9.04
N LEU A 171 10.40 -4.08 10.13
CA LEU A 171 9.87 -3.16 11.13
C LEU A 171 10.16 -3.69 12.54
N SER A 172 10.06 -2.82 13.53
CA SER A 172 10.13 -3.21 14.93
C SER A 172 9.24 -2.37 15.82
N ALA A 173 8.71 -3.02 16.85
CA ALA A 173 7.97 -2.39 17.92
C ALA A 173 8.78 -2.49 19.21
N ARG A 174 8.79 -1.43 20.02
CA ARG A 174 9.50 -1.39 21.31
C ARG A 174 8.57 -0.88 22.40
N MET A 175 8.44 -1.65 23.48
CA MET A 175 7.74 -1.19 24.67
C MET A 175 8.63 -0.18 25.41
N VAL A 176 8.08 0.97 25.78
CA VAL A 176 8.83 2.05 26.43
C VAL A 176 8.01 2.73 27.53
N PRO A 177 8.65 3.39 28.51
CA PRO A 177 7.95 4.31 29.37
C PRO A 177 7.44 5.48 28.52
N VAL A 178 6.29 6.04 28.89
CA VAL A 178 5.87 7.33 28.33
C VAL A 178 6.98 8.34 28.63
N THR A 179 7.43 9.09 27.62
CA THR A 179 8.51 10.06 27.78
C THR A 179 8.22 11.03 28.94
N GLY A 180 9.23 11.25 29.78
CA GLY A 180 9.16 12.13 30.96
C GLY A 180 8.74 11.45 32.26
N TYR A 181 8.38 10.17 32.25
CA TYR A 181 8.02 9.43 33.47
C TYR A 181 9.17 8.56 33.99
N ALA A 182 9.33 8.55 35.32
CA ALA A 182 10.26 7.67 36.02
C ALA A 182 9.70 6.25 36.15
N ILE A 183 10.58 5.26 36.37
CA ILE A 183 10.20 3.85 36.55
C ILE A 183 9.16 3.64 37.66
N THR A 184 9.21 4.44 38.73
CA THR A 184 8.29 4.37 39.87
C THR A 184 6.85 4.80 39.52
N ALA A 185 6.65 5.47 38.39
CA ALA A 185 5.34 5.89 37.90
C ALA A 185 4.68 4.84 36.98
N LEU A 186 5.41 3.81 36.58
CA LEU A 186 4.86 2.71 35.77
C LEU A 186 4.11 1.75 36.68
N THR A 187 2.94 1.32 36.23
CA THR A 187 2.19 0.25 36.90
C THR A 187 1.97 -0.89 35.92
N ALA A 188 2.06 -2.12 36.42
CA ALA A 188 1.73 -3.30 35.65
C ALA A 188 0.24 -3.32 35.28
N GLY A 189 -0.07 -4.02 34.20
CA GLY A 189 -1.44 -4.17 33.74
C GLY A 189 -1.53 -4.54 32.26
N ASP A 190 -2.76 -4.53 31.76
CA ASP A 190 -3.08 -4.79 30.36
C ASP A 190 -2.57 -3.66 29.46
N PHE A 191 -2.06 -4.04 28.29
CA PHE A 191 -1.58 -3.12 27.29
C PHE A 191 -2.11 -3.51 25.92
N TYR A 192 -2.76 -2.55 25.26
CA TYR A 192 -3.29 -2.68 23.92
C TYR A 192 -3.08 -1.36 23.19
N SER A 193 -2.50 -1.36 21.99
CA SER A 193 -2.26 -0.12 21.23
C SER A 193 -2.54 -0.38 19.75
N PRO A 194 -3.79 -0.23 19.31
CA PRO A 194 -4.14 -0.48 17.93
C PRO A 194 -3.67 0.66 17.04
N THR A 195 -3.22 0.30 15.84
CA THR A 195 -2.70 1.26 14.84
C THR A 195 -3.24 0.91 13.46
N THR A 196 -3.17 1.89 12.55
CA THR A 196 -3.53 1.76 11.14
C THR A 196 -2.32 2.04 10.29
N PHE A 197 -2.00 1.11 9.39
CA PHE A 197 -0.96 1.25 8.39
C PHE A 197 -1.62 1.72 7.09
N THR A 198 -1.26 2.92 6.63
CA THR A 198 -1.72 3.48 5.37
C THR A 198 -0.59 3.37 4.35
N ILE A 199 -0.85 2.63 3.28
CA ILE A 199 0.09 2.41 2.18
C ILE A 199 -0.42 3.15 0.96
N THR A 200 0.42 3.98 0.34
CA THR A 200 0.12 4.66 -0.92
C THR A 200 1.14 4.24 -1.97
N TYR A 201 0.68 3.55 -3.01
CA TYR A 201 1.51 3.10 -4.13
C TYR A 201 1.80 4.23 -5.10
N GLN A 202 3.04 4.27 -5.59
CA GLN A 202 3.56 5.26 -6.54
C GLN A 202 4.12 4.53 -7.76
#